data_AF-A0A077X148-F1
#
_entry.id   AF-A0A077X148-F1
#
_cell.length_a   1.000
_cell.length_b   1.000
_cell.length_c   1.000
_cell.angle_alpha   90.00
_cell.angle_beta   90.00
_cell.angle_gamma   90.00
#
_symmetry.space_group_name_H-M   'P 1'
#
loop_
_entity.id
_entity.type
_entity.pdbx_description
1 polymer ?
#
loop_
_entity_poly.entity_id
_entity_poly.type
_entity_poly.pdbx_seq_one_letter_code
_entity_poly.pdbx_strand_id
1 'polypeptide(L)'
;MSKARKDDYQQMDKTDPDVAKRVRGEVSRLQRRVPMLDGRHYLARFENVIVAYLNTNRDAEYHPAMVSLCAPFIYVLDEEWDAYYCFEHVMQALDEFYTMNTVKECVAKFMTLFRYTLPELQVSCNYFEEEEVNIHEWITSWLQYMLSREMKFDDLIRLWDAYFAMPDFLEFHPFVCLAILFNFRESLEDLEQSEIRTMLLCLPNMRIERVLVEAHNLRHESMERQLSEDGGYL
;
A
#
# COMPACT_ATOMS: atom_id res chain seq x y z
N MET A 1 -15.96 21.81 -0.64
CA MET A 1 -16.56 20.58 -1.21
C MET A 1 -18.08 20.70 -1.17
N SER A 2 -18.77 20.18 -2.20
CA SER A 2 -20.13 20.60 -2.56
C SER A 2 -21.23 19.87 -1.77
N LYS A 3 -22.29 20.60 -1.40
CA LYS A 3 -23.56 20.04 -0.89
C LYS A 3 -24.09 18.89 -1.76
N ALA A 4 -23.87 18.97 -3.08
CA ALA A 4 -24.27 17.93 -4.03
C ALA A 4 -23.61 16.57 -3.72
N ARG A 5 -22.29 16.52 -3.47
CA ARG A 5 -21.58 15.26 -3.15
C ARG A 5 -22.12 14.59 -1.88
N LYS A 6 -22.45 15.41 -0.88
CA LYS A 6 -23.08 14.91 0.33
C LYS A 6 -24.47 14.31 0.05
N ASP A 7 -25.29 15.02 -0.71
CA ASP A 7 -26.63 14.57 -1.08
C ASP A 7 -26.57 13.27 -1.93
N ASP A 8 -25.61 13.18 -2.84
CA ASP A 8 -25.35 11.99 -3.68
C ASP A 8 -24.95 10.79 -2.82
N TYR A 9 -23.95 10.95 -1.94
CA TYR A 9 -23.51 9.88 -1.04
C TYR A 9 -24.64 9.39 -0.13
N GLN A 10 -25.49 10.29 0.37
CA GLN A 10 -26.63 9.91 1.22
C GLN A 10 -27.63 8.99 0.50
N GLN A 11 -27.77 9.12 -0.82
CA GLN A 11 -28.68 8.32 -1.65
C GLN A 11 -28.09 6.98 -2.09
N MET A 12 -26.78 6.76 -1.96
CA MET A 12 -26.13 5.50 -2.32
C MET A 12 -26.63 4.34 -1.46
N ASP A 13 -26.79 3.17 -2.09
CA ASP A 13 -27.15 1.93 -1.43
C ASP A 13 -25.98 1.38 -0.61
N LYS A 14 -26.18 1.27 0.70
CA LYS A 14 -25.18 0.79 1.68
C LYS A 14 -25.57 -0.56 2.28
N THR A 15 -26.44 -1.31 1.60
CA THR A 15 -27.00 -2.55 2.11
C THR A 15 -26.44 -3.76 1.37
N ASP A 16 -25.57 -4.51 2.04
CA ASP A 16 -25.14 -5.84 1.63
C ASP A 16 -24.77 -6.63 2.89
N PRO A 17 -25.65 -7.50 3.40
CA PRO A 17 -25.40 -8.23 4.64
C PRO A 17 -24.16 -9.14 4.61
N ASP A 18 -23.84 -9.71 3.44
CA ASP A 18 -22.75 -10.67 3.28
C ASP A 18 -21.41 -9.94 3.21
N VAL A 19 -21.31 -8.87 2.43
CA VAL A 19 -20.13 -8.00 2.40
C VAL A 19 -19.93 -7.32 3.75
N ALA A 20 -20.98 -6.77 4.37
CA ALA A 20 -20.87 -6.12 5.68
C ALA A 20 -20.34 -7.08 6.75
N LYS A 21 -20.74 -8.36 6.71
CA LYS A 21 -20.19 -9.39 7.61
C LYS A 21 -18.69 -9.60 7.40
N ARG A 22 -18.22 -9.64 6.15
CA ARG A 22 -16.79 -9.78 5.82
C ARG A 22 -16.00 -8.54 6.25
N VAL A 23 -16.54 -7.34 6.00
CA VAL A 23 -15.98 -6.05 6.45
C VAL A 23 -15.82 -6.04 7.97
N ARG A 24 -16.86 -6.39 8.74
CA ARG A 24 -16.78 -6.48 10.22
C ARG A 24 -15.65 -7.36 10.71
N GLY A 25 -15.48 -8.52 10.09
CA GLY A 25 -14.42 -9.46 10.43
C GLY A 25 -13.04 -8.84 10.26
N GLU A 26 -12.80 -8.16 9.14
CA GLU A 26 -11.52 -7.54 8.82
C GLU A 26 -11.27 -6.25 9.63
N VAL A 27 -12.28 -5.41 9.85
CA VAL A 27 -12.17 -4.25 10.76
C VAL A 27 -11.82 -4.71 12.17
N SER A 28 -12.42 -5.80 12.66
CA SER A 28 -12.09 -6.35 13.98
C SER A 28 -10.63 -6.83 14.08
N ARG A 29 -10.03 -7.32 12.97
CA ARG A 29 -8.61 -7.66 12.92
C ARG A 29 -7.73 -6.41 12.88
N LEU A 30 -8.13 -5.41 12.10
CA LEU A 30 -7.44 -4.12 12.00
C LEU A 30 -7.40 -3.41 13.35
N GLN A 31 -8.52 -3.31 14.07
CA GLN A 31 -8.61 -2.64 15.37
C GLN A 31 -7.70 -3.27 16.44
N ARG A 32 -7.46 -4.59 16.40
CA ARG A 32 -6.49 -5.23 17.30
C ARG A 32 -5.05 -4.80 17.01
N ARG A 33 -4.74 -4.47 15.75
CA ARG A 33 -3.41 -4.03 15.31
C ARG A 33 -3.25 -2.51 15.41
N VAL A 34 -4.36 -1.77 15.36
CA VAL A 34 -4.43 -0.31 15.33
C VAL A 34 -5.42 0.17 16.40
N PRO A 35 -4.99 0.29 17.68
CA PRO A 35 -5.86 0.74 18.76
C PRO A 35 -6.47 2.13 18.56
N MET A 36 -5.87 2.96 17.70
CA MET A 36 -6.39 4.30 17.34
C MET A 36 -7.72 4.25 16.60
N LEU A 37 -8.04 3.12 15.98
CA LEU A 37 -9.31 2.86 15.30
C LEU A 37 -10.30 2.10 16.20
N ASP A 38 -10.06 2.00 17.50
CA ASP A 38 -10.98 1.33 18.42
C ASP A 38 -12.27 2.14 18.59
N GLY A 39 -13.42 1.48 18.41
CA GLY A 39 -14.73 2.12 18.53
C GLY A 39 -15.76 1.64 17.51
N ARG A 40 -17.01 1.52 17.98
CA ARG A 40 -18.16 1.11 17.14
C ARG A 40 -18.53 2.11 16.05
N HIS A 41 -18.19 3.39 16.23
CA HIS A 41 -18.48 4.43 15.24
C HIS A 41 -17.63 4.26 13.99
N TYR A 42 -16.34 3.89 14.11
CA TYR A 42 -15.50 3.55 12.96
C TYR A 42 -16.03 2.35 12.19
N LEU A 43 -16.49 1.31 12.89
CA LEU A 43 -17.01 0.10 12.25
C LEU A 43 -18.18 0.40 11.30
N ALA A 44 -19.16 1.19 11.75
CA ALA A 44 -20.29 1.58 10.90
C ALA A 44 -19.84 2.36 9.66
N ARG A 45 -18.85 3.27 9.81
CA ARG A 45 -18.30 4.03 8.69
C ARG A 45 -17.60 3.15 7.66
N PHE A 46 -16.82 2.15 8.10
CA PHE A 46 -16.20 1.18 7.19
C PHE A 46 -17.26 0.40 6.38
N GLU A 47 -18.30 -0.11 7.05
CA GLU A 47 -19.40 -0.82 6.38
C GLU A 47 -20.07 0.08 5.34
N ASN A 48 -20.47 1.29 5.74
CA ASN A 48 -21.15 2.25 4.89
C ASN A 48 -20.33 2.62 3.66
N VAL A 49 -19.05 2.96 3.83
CA VAL A 49 -18.17 3.39 2.74
C VAL A 49 -17.87 2.25 1.77
N ILE A 50 -17.48 1.08 2.28
CA ILE A 50 -17.07 -0.05 1.43
C ILE A 50 -18.28 -0.64 0.69
N VAL A 51 -19.43 -0.79 1.34
CA VAL A 51 -20.65 -1.30 0.69
C VAL A 51 -21.18 -0.29 -0.34
N ALA A 52 -21.20 1.01 -0.02
CA ALA A 52 -21.56 2.04 -1.00
C ALA A 52 -20.67 1.96 -2.25
N TYR A 53 -19.37 1.75 -2.07
CA TYR A 53 -18.42 1.67 -3.17
C TYR A 53 -18.70 0.45 -4.06
N LEU A 54 -18.86 -0.74 -3.48
CA LEU A 54 -19.11 -1.98 -4.23
C LEU A 54 -20.46 -1.97 -4.95
N ASN A 55 -21.50 -1.41 -4.32
CA ASN A 55 -22.82 -1.30 -4.95
C ASN A 55 -22.85 -0.28 -6.10
N THR A 56 -21.96 0.71 -6.07
CA THR A 56 -21.82 1.72 -7.12
C THR A 56 -20.93 1.21 -8.26
N ASN A 57 -19.87 0.46 -7.93
CA ASN A 57 -18.87 -0.07 -8.87
C ASN A 57 -19.08 -1.57 -9.07
N ARG A 58 -20.05 -1.95 -9.91
CA ARG A 58 -20.56 -3.34 -10.03
C ARG A 58 -19.52 -4.38 -10.49
N ASP A 59 -18.46 -3.95 -11.14
CA ASP A 59 -17.38 -4.83 -11.60
C ASP A 59 -16.33 -5.08 -10.49
N ALA A 60 -16.38 -4.33 -9.39
CA ALA A 60 -15.47 -4.48 -8.27
C ALA A 60 -15.94 -5.60 -7.32
N GLU A 61 -15.02 -6.50 -6.98
CA GLU A 61 -15.25 -7.53 -5.97
C GLU A 61 -14.65 -7.15 -4.62
N TYR A 62 -15.32 -7.55 -3.52
CA TYR A 62 -14.77 -7.29 -2.19
C TYR A 62 -13.45 -8.05 -1.97
N HIS A 63 -12.42 -7.29 -1.60
CA HIS A 63 -11.15 -7.81 -1.11
C HIS A 63 -10.85 -7.28 0.30
N PRO A 64 -10.32 -8.10 1.24
CA PRO A 64 -9.99 -7.66 2.61
C PRO A 64 -9.12 -6.40 2.70
N ALA A 65 -8.23 -6.20 1.72
CA ALA A 65 -7.36 -5.02 1.67
C ALA A 65 -8.13 -3.70 1.48
N MET A 66 -9.39 -3.72 1.03
CA MET A 66 -10.22 -2.53 0.97
C MET A 66 -10.41 -1.91 2.36
N VAL A 67 -10.42 -2.72 3.43
CA VAL A 67 -10.48 -2.22 4.80
C VAL A 67 -9.20 -1.47 5.17
N SER A 68 -8.01 -2.00 4.83
CA SER A 68 -6.75 -1.29 5.12
C SER A 68 -6.57 -0.05 4.26
N LEU A 69 -6.98 -0.09 2.99
CA LEU A 69 -6.95 1.06 2.09
C LEU A 69 -7.91 2.18 2.51
N CYS A 70 -9.06 1.82 3.07
CA CYS A 70 -10.07 2.78 3.54
C CYS A 70 -9.69 3.40 4.91
N ALA A 71 -8.88 2.71 5.70
CA ALA A 71 -8.63 3.06 7.10
C ALA A 71 -8.06 4.48 7.34
N PRO A 72 -7.08 4.99 6.57
CA PRO A 72 -6.58 6.35 6.75
C PRO A 72 -7.69 7.41 6.59
N PHE A 73 -8.58 7.23 5.61
CA PHE A 73 -9.67 8.17 5.35
C PHE A 73 -10.73 8.15 6.45
N ILE A 74 -11.08 6.97 6.93
CA ILE A 74 -12.02 6.79 8.04
C ILE A 74 -11.48 7.41 9.34
N TYR A 75 -10.17 7.35 9.54
CA TYR A 75 -9.52 7.92 10.72
C TYR A 75 -9.39 9.45 10.65
N VAL A 76 -8.89 9.97 9.52
CA VAL A 76 -8.49 11.38 9.38
C VAL A 76 -9.68 12.30 9.08
N LEU A 77 -10.67 11.82 8.34
CA LEU A 77 -11.79 12.66 7.88
C LEU A 77 -12.98 12.52 8.83
N ASP A 78 -13.54 13.64 9.25
CA ASP A 78 -14.72 13.65 10.14
C ASP A 78 -15.97 13.17 9.40
N GLU A 79 -16.15 13.62 8.16
CA GLU A 79 -17.33 13.35 7.37
C GLU A 79 -17.23 12.01 6.60
N GLU A 80 -18.25 11.17 6.71
CA GLU A 80 -18.29 9.84 6.05
C GLU A 80 -18.24 9.94 4.52
N TRP A 81 -18.90 10.93 3.94
CA TRP A 81 -18.93 11.14 2.49
C TRP A 81 -17.57 11.63 1.94
N ASP A 82 -16.81 12.42 2.70
CA ASP A 82 -15.44 12.78 2.32
C ASP A 82 -14.55 11.53 2.29
N ALA A 83 -14.66 10.69 3.32
CA ALA A 83 -13.94 9.41 3.36
C ALA A 83 -14.30 8.49 2.18
N TYR A 84 -15.57 8.45 1.79
CA TYR A 84 -16.01 7.72 0.61
C TYR A 84 -15.35 8.21 -0.68
N TYR A 85 -15.40 9.51 -0.97
CA TYR A 85 -14.85 10.02 -2.23
C TYR A 85 -13.33 9.94 -2.29
N CYS A 86 -12.62 10.08 -1.15
CA CYS A 86 -11.19 9.83 -1.09
C CYS A 86 -10.86 8.35 -1.34
N PHE A 87 -11.61 7.44 -0.72
CA PHE A 87 -11.46 6.00 -0.93
C PHE A 87 -11.75 5.59 -2.38
N GLU A 88 -12.86 6.07 -2.95
CA GLU A 88 -13.23 5.84 -4.35
C GLU A 88 -12.12 6.30 -5.30
N HIS A 89 -11.58 7.50 -5.07
CA HIS A 89 -10.53 8.05 -5.91
C HIS A 89 -9.24 7.22 -5.86
N VAL A 90 -8.85 6.73 -4.68
CA VAL A 90 -7.71 5.81 -4.56
C VAL A 90 -7.96 4.48 -5.27
N MET A 91 -9.16 3.90 -5.12
CA MET A 91 -9.50 2.65 -5.80
C MET A 91 -9.48 2.81 -7.32
N GLN A 92 -9.99 3.94 -7.85
CA GLN A 92 -9.92 4.27 -9.27
C GLN A 92 -8.47 4.42 -9.76
N ALA A 93 -7.63 5.16 -9.02
CA ALA A 93 -6.22 5.34 -9.38
C ALA A 93 -5.45 3.99 -9.42
N LEU A 94 -5.72 3.09 -8.45
CA LEU A 94 -5.14 1.75 -8.45
C LEU A 94 -5.64 0.92 -9.64
N ASP A 95 -6.93 0.94 -9.95
CA ASP A 95 -7.50 0.20 -11.08
C ASP A 95 -6.95 0.67 -12.44
N GLU A 96 -6.88 1.99 -12.64
CA GLU A 96 -6.27 2.60 -13.82
C GLU A 96 -4.80 2.20 -13.98
N PHE A 97 -4.03 2.27 -12.88
CA PHE A 97 -2.63 1.89 -12.87
C PHE A 97 -2.42 0.42 -13.20
N TYR A 98 -3.21 -0.49 -12.60
CA TYR A 98 -3.07 -1.94 -12.81
C TYR A 98 -3.68 -2.43 -14.13
N THR A 99 -4.55 -1.64 -14.76
CA THR A 99 -4.98 -1.84 -16.15
C THR A 99 -3.83 -1.63 -17.13
N MET A 100 -2.95 -0.65 -16.86
CA MET A 100 -1.79 -0.34 -17.70
C MET A 100 -0.52 -1.12 -17.32
N ASN A 101 -0.40 -1.51 -16.05
CA ASN A 101 0.77 -2.20 -15.51
C ASN A 101 0.29 -3.41 -14.73
N THR A 102 0.35 -4.61 -15.30
CA THR A 102 -0.06 -5.81 -14.57
C THR A 102 0.76 -5.96 -13.28
N VAL A 103 0.17 -6.58 -12.27
CA VAL A 103 0.85 -6.86 -10.98
C VAL A 103 2.16 -7.61 -11.21
N LYS A 104 2.17 -8.55 -12.17
CA LYS A 104 3.37 -9.31 -12.55
C LYS A 104 4.47 -8.41 -13.12
N GLU A 105 4.12 -7.45 -13.98
CA GLU A 105 5.08 -6.48 -14.51
C GLU A 105 5.59 -5.54 -13.42
N CYS A 106 4.73 -5.08 -12.51
CA CYS A 106 5.14 -4.26 -11.38
C CYS A 106 6.15 -5.00 -10.49
N VAL A 107 5.86 -6.27 -10.16
CA VAL A 107 6.78 -7.11 -9.39
C VAL A 107 8.08 -7.37 -10.16
N ALA A 108 8.02 -7.66 -11.46
CA ALA A 108 9.22 -7.85 -12.27
C ALA A 108 10.10 -6.58 -12.31
N LYS A 109 9.50 -5.40 -12.54
CA LYS A 109 10.18 -4.09 -12.47
C LYS A 109 10.84 -3.88 -11.11
N PHE A 110 10.11 -4.16 -10.02
CA PHE A 110 10.66 -4.10 -8.67
C PHE A 110 11.86 -5.02 -8.49
N MET A 111 11.76 -6.28 -8.92
CA MET A 111 12.86 -7.25 -8.82
C MET A 111 14.10 -6.81 -9.62
N THR A 112 13.90 -6.20 -10.79
CA THR A 112 14.99 -5.60 -11.57
C THR A 112 15.67 -4.48 -10.78
N LEU A 113 14.90 -3.53 -10.26
CA LEU A 113 15.44 -2.43 -9.46
C LEU A 113 16.15 -2.93 -8.19
N PHE A 114 15.57 -3.92 -7.53
CA PHE A 114 16.10 -4.54 -6.32
C PHE A 114 17.51 -5.11 -6.55
N ARG A 115 17.69 -5.87 -7.63
CA ARG A 115 18.98 -6.48 -8.00
C ARG A 115 20.10 -5.46 -8.21
N TYR A 116 19.77 -4.30 -8.77
CA TYR A 116 20.78 -3.27 -9.05
C TYR A 116 21.08 -2.37 -7.85
N THR A 117 20.07 -2.10 -7.04
CA THR A 117 20.15 -1.13 -5.94
C THR A 117 20.76 -1.73 -4.69
N LEU A 118 20.47 -3.00 -4.43
CA LEU A 118 20.86 -3.72 -3.23
C LEU A 118 21.61 -5.01 -3.61
N PRO A 119 22.75 -4.94 -4.33
CA PRO A 119 23.47 -6.13 -4.72
C PRO A 119 24.00 -6.90 -3.50
N GLU A 120 24.31 -6.20 -2.40
CA GLU A 120 24.71 -6.79 -1.12
C GLU A 120 23.55 -7.57 -0.48
N LEU A 121 22.36 -6.95 -0.42
CA LEU A 121 21.15 -7.65 0.02
C LEU A 121 20.77 -8.79 -0.94
N GLN A 122 21.12 -8.69 -2.22
CA GLN A 122 20.91 -9.76 -3.19
C GLN A 122 21.87 -10.93 -2.98
N VAL A 123 23.12 -10.68 -2.58
CA VAL A 123 24.05 -11.73 -2.17
C VAL A 123 23.56 -12.39 -0.88
N SER A 124 22.97 -11.64 0.05
CA SER A 124 22.12 -12.19 1.11
C SER A 124 20.68 -12.48 0.65
N CYS A 125 20.36 -12.49 -0.66
CA CYS A 125 19.15 -13.11 -1.21
C CYS A 125 19.42 -14.45 -1.87
N ASN A 126 20.69 -14.83 -2.09
CA ASN A 126 21.00 -16.26 -2.02
C ASN A 126 20.56 -16.81 -0.66
N TYR A 127 20.50 -16.00 0.41
CA TYR A 127 19.81 -16.36 1.67
C TYR A 127 18.30 -16.53 1.48
N PHE A 128 17.58 -15.67 0.74
CA PHE A 128 16.13 -15.85 0.49
C PHE A 128 15.82 -17.11 -0.35
N GLU A 129 16.70 -17.48 -1.30
CA GLU A 129 16.61 -18.75 -2.04
C GLU A 129 17.09 -19.97 -1.22
N GLU A 130 18.12 -19.83 -0.38
CA GLU A 130 18.60 -20.86 0.55
C GLU A 130 17.63 -21.09 1.72
N GLU A 131 16.85 -20.07 2.09
CA GLU A 131 15.87 -20.05 3.18
C GLU A 131 14.43 -20.11 2.63
N GLU A 132 14.13 -20.55 1.41
CA GLU A 132 12.74 -20.72 0.89
C GLU A 132 11.77 -19.51 1.04
N VAL A 133 12.24 -18.29 1.29
CA VAL A 133 11.37 -17.11 1.45
C VAL A 133 11.01 -16.58 0.08
N ASN A 134 9.80 -16.91 -0.36
CA ASN A 134 9.29 -16.42 -1.62
C ASN A 134 9.02 -14.91 -1.55
N ILE A 135 9.89 -14.11 -2.16
CA ILE A 135 9.77 -12.64 -2.24
C ILE A 135 8.37 -12.22 -2.75
N HIS A 136 7.79 -13.00 -3.66
CA HIS A 136 6.45 -12.75 -4.20
C HIS A 136 5.33 -12.79 -3.15
N GLU A 137 5.53 -13.46 -2.01
CA GLU A 137 4.54 -13.61 -0.93
C GLU A 137 4.18 -12.25 -0.32
N TRP A 138 5.17 -11.38 -0.08
CA TRP A 138 4.96 -10.09 0.60
C TRP A 138 4.97 -8.92 -0.38
N ILE A 139 5.86 -8.90 -1.39
CA ILE A 139 6.01 -7.72 -2.27
C ILE A 139 4.75 -7.45 -3.08
N THR A 140 4.03 -8.49 -3.46
CA THR A 140 2.76 -8.36 -4.19
C THR A 140 1.77 -7.54 -3.38
N SER A 141 1.65 -7.82 -2.07
CA SER A 141 0.77 -7.09 -1.16
C SER A 141 1.25 -5.66 -0.94
N TRP A 142 2.56 -5.45 -0.76
CA TRP A 142 3.15 -4.12 -0.60
C TRP A 142 2.79 -3.21 -1.78
N LEU A 143 3.03 -3.69 -3.00
CA LEU A 143 2.78 -2.95 -4.23
C LEU A 143 1.28 -2.71 -4.45
N GLN A 144 0.45 -3.76 -4.39
CA GLN A 144 -0.99 -3.67 -4.71
C GLN A 144 -1.77 -2.82 -3.72
N TYR A 145 -1.36 -2.82 -2.45
CA TYR A 145 -2.13 -2.19 -1.38
C TYR A 145 -1.37 -1.06 -0.71
N MET A 146 -0.32 -0.53 -1.38
CA MET A 146 0.46 0.63 -0.95
C MET A 146 0.91 0.55 0.51
N LEU A 147 1.40 -0.63 0.91
CA LEU A 147 1.85 -0.96 2.28
C LEU A 147 0.77 -0.84 3.37
N SER A 148 -0.50 -0.62 3.02
CA SER A 148 -1.58 -0.38 4.00
C SER A 148 -1.82 -1.55 4.95
N ARG A 149 -1.38 -2.75 4.58
CA ARG A 149 -1.56 -3.97 5.38
C ARG A 149 -0.38 -4.25 6.29
N GLU A 150 0.83 -3.84 5.92
CA GLU A 150 2.08 -4.23 6.56
C GLU A 150 2.68 -3.11 7.41
N MET A 151 2.50 -1.85 7.01
CA MET A 151 3.05 -0.69 7.70
C MET A 151 2.28 -0.35 8.98
N LYS A 152 2.98 0.26 9.94
CA LYS A 152 2.38 0.83 11.16
C LYS A 152 1.48 2.00 10.77
N PHE A 153 0.37 2.17 11.49
CA PHE A 153 -0.69 3.07 11.04
C PHE A 153 -0.27 4.56 10.99
N ASP A 154 0.49 5.03 11.98
CA ASP A 154 1.03 6.40 11.98
C ASP A 154 1.98 6.65 10.81
N ASP A 155 2.85 5.67 10.54
CA ASP A 155 3.80 5.69 9.42
C ASP A 155 3.06 5.67 8.07
N LEU A 156 1.98 4.88 7.97
CA LEU A 156 1.14 4.80 6.77
C LEU A 156 0.46 6.13 6.45
N ILE A 157 -0.14 6.78 7.46
CA ILE A 157 -0.76 8.10 7.28
C ILE A 157 0.29 9.10 6.78
N ARG A 158 1.47 9.10 7.42
CA ARG A 158 2.56 10.01 7.06
C ARG A 158 3.09 9.76 5.64
N LEU A 159 3.14 8.50 5.22
CA LEU A 159 3.52 8.12 3.85
C LEU A 159 2.47 8.59 2.84
N TRP A 160 1.19 8.38 3.13
CA TRP A 160 0.10 8.75 2.24
C TRP A 160 -0.09 10.26 2.09
N ASP A 161 0.23 11.04 3.13
CA ASP A 161 0.33 12.51 3.03
C ASP A 161 1.31 12.93 1.94
N ALA A 162 2.46 12.24 1.84
CA ALA A 162 3.44 12.51 0.79
C ALA A 162 2.97 12.01 -0.58
N TYR A 163 2.35 10.82 -0.63
CA TYR A 163 1.84 10.26 -1.89
C TYR A 163 0.80 11.16 -2.55
N PHE A 164 -0.17 11.65 -1.79
CA PHE A 164 -1.24 12.47 -2.36
C PHE A 164 -0.79 13.91 -2.65
N ALA A 165 0.44 14.28 -2.30
CA ALA A 165 1.09 15.52 -2.77
C ALA A 165 1.85 15.32 -4.10
N MET A 166 2.00 14.08 -4.58
CA MET A 166 2.71 13.73 -5.81
C MET A 166 1.73 13.25 -6.90
N PRO A 167 1.93 13.65 -8.17
CA PRO A 167 1.06 13.21 -9.27
C PRO A 167 1.30 11.75 -9.69
N ASP A 168 2.49 11.21 -9.45
CA ASP A 168 2.98 9.91 -9.94
C ASP A 168 3.37 8.97 -8.77
N PHE A 169 2.58 9.00 -7.70
CA PHE A 169 2.89 8.28 -6.48
C PHE A 169 2.92 6.74 -6.65
N LEU A 170 2.17 6.19 -7.60
CA LEU A 170 2.14 4.75 -7.90
C LEU A 170 3.40 4.30 -8.67
N GLU A 171 3.92 5.15 -9.57
CA GLU A 171 5.21 4.94 -10.24
C GLU A 171 6.38 5.15 -9.28
N PHE A 172 6.22 6.02 -8.28
CA PHE A 172 7.19 6.24 -7.22
C PHE A 172 7.21 5.10 -6.18
N HIS A 173 6.07 4.44 -5.97
CA HIS A 173 5.87 3.46 -4.91
C HIS A 173 6.91 2.32 -4.87
N PRO A 174 7.35 1.72 -5.98
CA PRO A 174 8.40 0.70 -5.97
C PRO A 174 9.71 1.18 -5.33
N PHE A 175 10.08 2.45 -5.50
CA PHE A 175 11.28 3.02 -4.87
C PHE A 175 11.12 3.17 -3.36
N VAL A 176 9.91 3.41 -2.87
CA VAL A 176 9.61 3.39 -1.43
C VAL A 176 9.75 1.98 -0.87
N CYS A 177 9.23 0.97 -1.56
CA CYS A 177 9.40 -0.43 -1.15
C CYS A 177 10.89 -0.82 -1.09
N LEU A 178 11.71 -0.36 -2.04
CA LEU A 178 13.15 -0.57 -2.03
C LEU A 178 13.84 0.17 -0.89
N ALA A 179 13.48 1.44 -0.67
CA ALA A 179 14.02 2.24 0.42
C ALA A 179 13.74 1.61 1.79
N ILE A 180 12.56 0.99 1.98
CA ILE A 180 12.24 0.25 3.20
C ILE A 180 13.21 -0.92 3.39
N LEU A 181 13.40 -1.76 2.36
CA LEU A 181 14.37 -2.86 2.43
C LEU A 181 15.79 -2.36 2.69
N PHE A 182 16.19 -1.27 2.03
CA PHE A 182 17.50 -0.65 2.24
C PHE A 182 17.70 -0.20 3.69
N ASN A 183 16.67 0.40 4.30
CA ASN A 183 16.72 0.85 5.70
C ASN A 183 16.82 -0.32 6.69
N PHE A 184 16.29 -1.49 6.33
CA PHE A 184 16.28 -2.67 7.19
C PHE A 184 17.33 -3.71 6.83
N ARG A 185 18.19 -3.47 5.83
CA ARG A 185 19.16 -4.45 5.32
C ARG A 185 20.00 -5.11 6.41
N GLU A 186 20.58 -4.31 7.30
CA GLU A 186 21.45 -4.80 8.38
C GLU A 186 20.65 -5.64 9.38
N SER A 187 19.41 -5.24 9.68
CA SER A 187 18.54 -6.03 10.55
C SER A 187 18.09 -7.32 9.89
N LEU A 188 17.87 -7.34 8.58
CA LEU A 188 17.45 -8.54 7.85
C LEU A 188 18.56 -9.59 7.76
N GLU A 189 19.82 -9.16 7.69
CA GLU A 189 20.99 -10.05 7.62
C GLU A 189 21.23 -10.83 8.93
N ASP A 190 20.74 -10.32 10.06
CA ASP A 190 20.88 -10.93 11.39
C ASP A 190 19.70 -11.85 11.78
N LEU A 191 18.66 -11.97 10.95
CA LEU A 191 17.42 -12.69 11.27
C LEU A 191 17.31 -14.06 10.58
N GLU A 192 16.68 -15.01 11.26
CA GLU A 192 16.30 -16.29 10.64
C GLU A 192 15.09 -16.13 9.70
N GLN A 193 14.89 -17.08 8.79
CA GLN A 193 13.79 -17.11 7.80
C GLN A 193 12.43 -16.66 8.34
N SER A 194 12.01 -17.29 9.45
CA SER A 194 10.68 -17.07 10.02
C SER A 194 10.52 -15.66 10.59
N GLU A 195 11.62 -15.06 11.04
CA GLU A 195 11.67 -13.70 11.59
C GLU A 195 11.66 -12.67 10.46
N ILE A 196 12.44 -12.91 9.39
CA ILE A 196 12.39 -12.11 8.16
C ILE A 196 10.96 -12.04 7.62
N ARG A 197 10.31 -13.21 7.46
CA ARG A 197 8.92 -13.27 6.96
C ARG A 197 7.96 -12.51 7.88
N THR A 198 8.11 -12.67 9.20
CA THR A 198 7.27 -11.97 10.18
C THR A 198 7.45 -10.45 10.10
N MET A 199 8.70 -9.99 9.95
CA MET A 199 9.04 -8.58 9.81
C MET A 199 8.49 -7.99 8.51
N LEU A 200 8.61 -8.68 7.38
CA LEU A 200 8.13 -8.19 6.08
C LEU A 200 6.58 -8.16 5.99
N LEU A 201 5.90 -9.04 6.74
CA LEU A 201 4.43 -9.02 6.86
C LEU A 201 3.93 -8.02 7.92
N CYS A 202 4.80 -7.52 8.80
CA CYS A 202 4.47 -6.57 9.86
C CYS A 202 5.68 -5.66 10.13
N LEU A 203 5.80 -4.60 9.33
CA LEU A 203 6.94 -3.71 9.35
C LEU A 203 7.08 -3.01 10.71
N PRO A 204 8.32 -2.85 11.22
CA PRO A 204 8.56 -2.05 12.42
C PRO A 204 8.39 -0.55 12.12
N ASN A 205 8.31 0.26 13.17
CA ASN A 205 8.23 1.71 13.01
C ASN A 205 9.46 2.26 12.29
N MET A 206 9.26 3.23 11.41
CA MET A 206 10.35 3.84 10.65
C MET A 206 10.18 5.36 10.50
N ARG A 207 11.28 6.05 10.22
CA ARG A 207 11.23 7.49 9.93
C ARG A 207 10.87 7.70 8.48
N ILE A 208 9.60 7.95 8.20
CA ILE A 208 9.06 8.06 6.84
C ILE A 208 9.77 9.13 6.01
N GLU A 209 10.20 10.24 6.62
CA GLU A 209 10.98 11.26 5.91
C GLU A 209 12.31 10.71 5.38
N ARG A 210 12.97 9.82 6.12
CA ARG A 210 14.21 9.19 5.66
C ARG A 210 13.94 8.20 4.54
N VAL A 211 12.86 7.41 4.67
CA VAL A 211 12.44 6.48 3.61
C VAL A 211 12.12 7.23 2.32
N LEU A 212 11.42 8.35 2.40
CA LEU A 212 11.10 9.18 1.23
C LEU A 212 12.34 9.79 0.59
N VAL A 213 13.27 10.35 1.39
CA VAL A 213 14.55 10.87 0.87
C VAL A 213 15.34 9.77 0.15
N GLU A 214 15.43 8.59 0.77
CA GLU A 214 16.11 7.45 0.16
C GLU A 214 15.41 7.03 -1.15
N ALA A 215 14.09 6.90 -1.15
CA ALA A 215 13.31 6.55 -2.33
C ALA A 215 13.50 7.56 -3.49
N HIS A 216 13.61 8.86 -3.18
CA HIS A 216 13.96 9.87 -4.19
C HIS A 216 15.35 9.66 -4.76
N ASN A 217 16.36 9.40 -3.92
CA ASN A 217 17.72 9.10 -4.38
C ASN A 217 17.73 7.87 -5.30
N LEU A 218 17.07 6.78 -4.88
CA LEU A 218 16.96 5.56 -5.67
C LEU A 218 16.31 5.79 -7.04
N ARG A 219 15.26 6.62 -7.08
CA ARG A 219 14.62 7.01 -8.34
C ARG A 219 15.56 7.81 -9.23
N HIS A 220 16.27 8.80 -8.67
CA HIS A 220 17.23 9.61 -9.41
C HIS A 220 18.33 8.75 -10.02
N GLU A 221 18.96 7.88 -9.24
CA GLU A 221 20.02 7.01 -9.75
C GLU A 221 19.50 6.03 -10.82
N SER A 222 18.27 5.49 -10.65
CA SER A 222 17.67 4.62 -11.67
C SER A 222 17.45 5.36 -12.99
N MET A 223 17.06 6.63 -12.95
CA MET A 223 16.84 7.43 -14.16
C MET A 223 18.17 7.77 -14.86
N GLU A 224 19.21 8.11 -14.09
CA GLU A 224 20.55 8.39 -14.64
C GLU A 224 21.16 7.17 -15.34
N ARG A 225 20.94 5.97 -14.78
CA ARG A 225 21.38 4.72 -15.39
C ARG A 225 20.67 4.44 -16.71
N GLN A 226 19.34 4.59 -16.77
CA GLN A 226 18.58 4.43 -18.01
C GLN A 226 19.07 5.38 -19.12
N LEU A 227 19.36 6.64 -18.78
CA LEU A 227 19.92 7.61 -19.72
C LEU A 227 21.33 7.23 -20.21
N SER A 228 22.15 6.63 -19.34
CA SER A 228 23.50 6.18 -19.68
C SER A 228 23.50 4.96 -20.60
N GLU A 229 22.53 4.05 -20.42
CA GLU A 229 22.35 2.86 -21.26
C GLU A 229 21.78 3.22 -22.64
N ASP A 230 20.83 4.15 -22.72
CA ASP A 230 20.25 4.63 -23.98
C ASP A 230 21.23 5.53 -24.77
N GLY A 231 22.09 6.27 -24.08
CA GLY A 231 23.11 7.14 -24.67
C GLY A 231 24.34 6.41 -25.23
N GLY A 232 24.49 5.10 -24.95
CA GLY A 232 25.63 4.28 -25.40
C GLY A 232 25.50 3.71 -26.82
N TYR A 233 24.41 4.02 -27.53
CA TYR A 233 24.10 3.50 -28.88
C TYR A 233 24.18 4.55 -30.00
N LEU A 234 24.84 5.69 -29.79
CA LEU A 234 25.14 6.71 -30.81
C LEU A 234 26.65 6.79 -31.08
#